data_AF-A0AAE3NRQ4-F1
#
_entry.id   AF-A0AAE3NRQ4-F1
#
_cell.length_a   1.000
_cell.length_b   1.000
_cell.length_c   1.000
_cell.angle_alpha   90.00
_cell.angle_beta   90.00
_cell.angle_gamma   90.00
#
_symmetry.space_group_name_H-M   'P 1'
#
loop_
_entity.id
_entity.type
_entity.pdbx_description
1 polymer ?
#
loop_
_entity_poly.entity_id
_entity_poly.type
_entity_poly.pdbx_seq_one_letter_code
_entity_poly.pdbx_strand_id
1 'polypeptide(L)'
;MKALLSALCAIAALTAPANAQDAARAGQTLDTAHEDVALGLRLCLGGGSDMEAWAQTFYDAGFTGEVERSAVNSDTTHRLRAPSGAAEVELYYGEMPEYCAVTSGHMGVAAAAGVLDRVMPTLRPGYARKVTTGPDGTRCVRYEDPTSPIGHVVGVLPGGDSNECTENGTSRIYSSYRV
;
A
#
# COMPACT_ATOMS: atom_id res chain seq x y z
N MET A 1 45.95 -55.12 -21.12
CA MET A 1 44.55 -54.86 -21.47
C MET A 1 43.70 -54.82 -20.21
N LYS A 2 43.22 -53.64 -19.79
CA LYS A 2 41.93 -53.46 -19.11
C LYS A 2 41.59 -51.97 -19.12
N ALA A 3 40.42 -51.68 -19.68
CA ALA A 3 39.98 -50.40 -20.18
C ALA A 3 39.39 -49.50 -19.09
N LEU A 4 39.42 -48.21 -19.40
CA LEU A 4 38.78 -47.09 -18.70
C LEU A 4 37.28 -47.30 -18.52
N LEU A 5 36.76 -46.94 -17.35
CA LEU A 5 35.38 -46.47 -17.18
C LEU A 5 35.41 -45.23 -16.27
N SER A 6 34.95 -44.09 -16.77
CA SER A 6 34.47 -43.00 -15.93
C SER A 6 33.33 -42.30 -16.66
N ALA A 7 32.21 -42.27 -15.96
CA ALA A 7 30.88 -41.95 -16.46
C ALA A 7 30.73 -40.45 -16.73
N LEU A 8 30.06 -40.13 -17.84
CA LEU A 8 29.43 -38.84 -18.05
C LEU A 8 28.22 -38.73 -17.11
N CYS A 9 28.26 -37.75 -16.20
CA CYS A 9 27.09 -37.31 -15.46
C CYS A 9 26.27 -36.40 -16.39
N ALA A 10 25.15 -36.90 -16.91
CA ALA A 10 24.20 -36.09 -17.67
C ALA A 10 23.44 -35.18 -16.69
N ILE A 11 23.66 -33.87 -16.79
CA ILE A 11 22.83 -32.86 -16.14
C ILE A 11 21.58 -32.69 -17.01
N ALA A 12 20.46 -33.28 -16.58
CA ALA A 12 19.16 -32.98 -17.14
C ALA A 12 18.68 -31.62 -16.60
N ALA A 13 18.79 -30.57 -17.40
CA ALA A 13 18.14 -29.30 -17.11
C ALA A 13 16.62 -29.47 -17.31
N LEU A 14 15.86 -29.53 -16.21
CA LEU A 14 14.41 -29.42 -16.26
C LEU A 14 14.03 -27.99 -16.65
N THR A 15 13.57 -27.79 -17.87
CA THR A 15 12.89 -26.57 -18.30
C THR A 15 11.50 -26.53 -17.66
N ALA A 16 11.37 -25.77 -16.58
CA ALA A 16 10.05 -25.42 -16.06
C ALA A 16 9.28 -24.62 -17.12
N PRO A 17 7.95 -24.81 -17.27
CA PRO A 17 7.16 -24.04 -18.22
C PRO A 17 7.16 -22.55 -17.83
N ALA A 18 7.37 -21.66 -18.80
CA ALA A 18 7.44 -20.20 -18.60
C ALA A 18 6.29 -19.65 -17.73
N ASN A 19 5.09 -20.23 -17.85
CA ASN A 19 3.90 -19.87 -17.08
C ASN A 19 4.05 -20.02 -15.55
N ALA A 20 4.88 -20.97 -15.08
CA ALA A 20 5.11 -21.15 -13.65
C ALA A 20 6.05 -20.09 -13.07
N GLN A 21 7.01 -19.63 -13.88
CA GLN A 21 7.94 -18.57 -13.50
C GLN A 21 7.26 -17.20 -13.49
N ASP A 22 6.38 -16.94 -14.46
CA ASP A 22 5.58 -15.71 -14.50
C ASP A 22 4.58 -15.64 -13.34
N ALA A 23 3.89 -16.75 -13.02
CA ALA A 23 3.00 -16.80 -11.87
C ALA A 23 3.76 -16.63 -10.54
N ALA A 24 4.95 -17.22 -10.40
CA ALA A 24 5.79 -17.04 -9.22
C ALA A 24 6.27 -15.59 -9.06
N ARG A 25 6.63 -14.93 -10.17
CA ARG A 25 7.05 -13.53 -10.18
C ARG A 25 5.89 -12.58 -9.87
N ALA A 26 4.71 -12.86 -10.39
CA ALA A 26 3.49 -12.12 -10.08
C ALA A 26 3.11 -12.28 -8.59
N GLY A 27 3.20 -13.49 -8.05
CA GLY A 27 2.98 -13.76 -6.62
C GLY A 27 3.96 -13.00 -5.72
N GLN A 28 5.25 -13.04 -6.03
CA GLN A 28 6.27 -12.28 -5.29
C GLN A 28 6.02 -10.76 -5.34
N THR A 29 5.60 -10.24 -6.49
CA THR A 29 5.27 -8.82 -6.65
C THR A 29 4.09 -8.43 -5.74
N LEU A 30 3.06 -9.26 -5.68
CA LEU A 30 1.89 -9.02 -4.84
C LEU A 30 2.22 -9.13 -3.34
N ASP A 31 3.02 -10.11 -2.94
CA ASP A 31 3.45 -10.27 -1.54
C ASP A 31 4.27 -9.06 -1.08
N THR A 32 5.17 -8.58 -1.94
CA THR A 32 5.96 -7.37 -1.66
C THR A 32 5.06 -6.13 -1.56
N ALA A 33 4.07 -6.01 -2.46
CA ALA A 33 3.09 -4.92 -2.38
C ALA A 33 2.25 -4.96 -1.10
N HIS A 34 1.88 -6.16 -0.61
CA HIS A 34 1.19 -6.30 0.68
C HIS A 34 2.02 -5.75 1.85
N GLU A 35 3.31 -6.07 1.88
CA GLU A 35 4.21 -5.64 2.96
C GLU A 35 4.43 -4.12 2.94
N ASP A 36 4.75 -3.58 1.76
CA ASP A 36 4.99 -2.15 1.58
C ASP A 36 3.74 -1.31 1.86
N VAL A 37 2.56 -1.75 1.38
CA VAL A 37 1.32 -1.04 1.67
C VAL A 37 0.95 -1.14 3.15
N ALA A 38 1.15 -2.29 3.78
CA ALA A 38 0.91 -2.42 5.22
C ALA A 38 1.87 -1.55 6.04
N LEU A 39 3.14 -1.43 5.64
CA LEU A 39 4.12 -0.56 6.29
C LEU A 39 3.72 0.91 6.11
N GLY A 40 3.47 1.35 4.87
CA GLY A 40 3.03 2.71 4.58
C GLY A 40 1.76 3.10 5.34
N LEU A 41 0.78 2.20 5.43
CA LEU A 41 -0.45 2.43 6.19
C LEU A 41 -0.19 2.59 7.69
N ARG A 42 0.66 1.75 8.27
CA ARG A 42 1.01 1.87 9.70
C ARG A 42 1.69 3.21 9.99
N LEU A 43 2.58 3.65 9.10
CA LEU A 43 3.24 4.94 9.22
C LEU A 43 2.25 6.10 9.04
N CYS A 44 1.34 6.03 8.07
CA CYS A 44 0.24 6.99 7.93
C CYS A 44 -0.60 7.10 9.21
N LEU A 45 -0.91 5.98 9.86
CA LEU A 45 -1.72 5.97 11.09
C LEU A 45 -0.88 6.21 12.36
N GLY A 46 0.44 6.29 12.25
CA GLY A 46 1.35 6.58 13.34
C GLY A 46 1.55 8.07 13.60
N GLY A 47 1.04 8.93 12.72
CA GLY A 47 1.24 10.38 12.77
C GLY A 47 0.86 11.04 14.10
N GLY A 48 1.53 12.15 14.39
CA GLY A 48 1.34 12.96 15.59
C GLY A 48 1.33 14.45 15.26
N SER A 49 1.37 15.30 16.29
CA SER A 49 1.33 16.77 16.11
C SER A 49 2.59 17.36 15.48
N ASP A 50 3.69 16.60 15.43
CA ASP A 50 4.93 17.00 14.79
C ASP A 50 5.02 16.39 13.38
N MET A 51 4.73 17.21 12.37
CA MET A 51 4.59 16.77 10.98
C MET A 51 5.94 16.43 10.33
N GLU A 52 7.00 17.16 10.68
CA GLU A 52 8.35 16.86 10.17
C GLU A 52 8.87 15.54 10.78
N ALA A 53 8.65 15.33 12.08
CA ALA A 53 8.96 14.05 12.71
C ALA A 53 8.12 12.91 12.12
N TRP A 54 6.84 13.15 11.80
CA TRP A 54 6.01 12.16 11.13
C TRP A 54 6.56 11.79 9.76
N ALA A 55 6.91 12.77 8.91
CA ALA A 55 7.56 12.52 7.63
C ALA A 55 8.89 11.75 7.79
N GLN A 56 9.66 12.06 8.84
CA GLN A 56 10.93 11.38 9.13
C GLN A 56 10.75 9.88 9.38
N THR A 57 9.65 9.46 10.00
CA THR A 57 9.39 8.02 10.23
C THR A 57 9.33 7.19 8.93
N PHE A 58 8.96 7.79 7.80
CA PHE A 58 8.99 7.13 6.51
C PHE A 58 10.42 6.95 5.99
N TYR A 59 11.26 7.99 6.07
CA TYR A 59 12.66 7.90 5.68
C TYR A 59 13.42 6.88 6.54
N ASP A 60 13.15 6.85 7.85
CA ASP A 60 13.74 5.87 8.78
C ASP A 60 13.31 4.43 8.45
N ALA A 61 12.11 4.25 7.90
CA ALA A 61 11.61 2.98 7.40
C ALA A 61 12.14 2.61 5.99
N GLY A 62 13.02 3.42 5.41
CA GLY A 62 13.65 3.18 4.11
C GLY A 62 12.87 3.70 2.90
N PHE A 63 11.79 4.47 3.11
CA PHE A 63 11.14 5.15 2.00
C PHE A 63 12.07 6.24 1.45
N THR A 64 11.97 6.49 0.16
CA THR A 64 12.74 7.54 -0.54
C THR A 64 11.79 8.41 -1.33
N GLY A 65 12.03 9.70 -1.44
CA GLY A 65 11.07 10.56 -2.11
C GLY A 65 11.48 12.01 -2.24
N GLU A 66 10.54 12.79 -2.73
CA GLU A 66 10.65 14.23 -2.88
C GLU A 66 9.68 14.97 -1.96
N VAL A 67 10.02 16.22 -1.68
CA VAL A 67 9.20 17.13 -0.89
C VAL A 67 8.86 18.34 -1.75
N GLU A 68 7.57 18.52 -1.99
CA GLU A 68 7.01 19.70 -2.63
C GLU A 68 6.57 20.67 -1.53
N ARG A 69 7.15 21.86 -1.50
CA ARG A 69 6.75 22.94 -0.59
C ARG A 69 6.13 24.06 -1.39
N SER A 70 4.97 24.52 -0.96
CA SER A 70 4.33 25.68 -1.54
C SER A 70 5.18 26.93 -1.34
N ALA A 71 5.25 27.78 -2.37
CA ALA A 71 5.92 29.06 -2.30
C ALA A 71 5.03 30.18 -1.71
N VAL A 72 3.73 29.90 -1.53
CA VAL A 72 2.72 30.92 -1.21
C VAL A 72 1.99 30.68 0.12
N ASN A 73 2.09 29.48 0.70
CA ASN A 73 1.48 29.13 1.98
C ASN A 73 2.32 28.05 2.69
N SER A 74 1.80 27.51 3.80
CA SER A 74 2.48 26.51 4.63
C SER A 74 2.34 25.06 4.13
N ASP A 75 1.74 24.85 2.95
CA ASP A 75 1.50 23.51 2.40
C ASP A 75 2.79 22.77 2.08
N THR A 76 2.86 21.53 2.55
CA THR A 76 3.95 20.59 2.26
C THR A 76 3.38 19.25 1.88
N THR A 77 3.85 18.71 0.75
CA THR A 77 3.51 17.37 0.26
C THR A 77 4.78 16.54 0.11
N HIS A 78 4.82 15.39 0.76
CA HIS A 78 5.83 14.37 0.56
C HIS A 78 5.30 13.31 -0.39
N ARG A 79 6.03 13.03 -1.48
CA ARG A 79 5.79 11.88 -2.36
C ARG A 79 6.90 10.86 -2.13
N LEU A 80 6.55 9.79 -1.44
CA LEU A 80 7.48 8.80 -0.90
C LEU A 80 7.26 7.45 -1.59
N ARG A 81 8.33 6.79 -2.02
CA ARG A 81 8.32 5.45 -2.61
C ARG A 81 8.84 4.46 -1.58
N ALA A 82 8.13 3.35 -1.41
CA ALA A 82 8.52 2.26 -0.53
C ALA A 82 9.82 1.57 -1.03
N PRO A 83 10.57 0.88 -0.16
CA PRO A 83 11.87 0.30 -0.50
C PRO A 83 11.86 -0.63 -1.72
N SER A 84 10.79 -1.40 -1.92
CA SER A 84 10.68 -2.29 -3.08
C SER A 84 10.19 -1.57 -4.35
N GLY A 85 9.64 -0.37 -4.20
CA GLY A 85 8.95 0.37 -5.26
C GLY A 85 7.49 -0.04 -5.48
N ALA A 86 6.96 -1.03 -4.75
CA ALA A 86 5.62 -1.58 -4.96
C ALA A 86 4.48 -0.70 -4.40
N ALA A 87 4.81 0.29 -3.57
CA ALA A 87 3.87 1.27 -3.03
C ALA A 87 4.45 2.68 -3.03
N GLU A 88 3.56 3.66 -3.12
CA GLU A 88 3.84 5.09 -2.99
C GLU A 88 2.97 5.67 -1.88
N VAL A 89 3.51 6.65 -1.15
CA VAL A 89 2.80 7.38 -0.11
C VAL A 89 2.79 8.85 -0.48
N GLU A 90 1.60 9.43 -0.42
CA GLU A 90 1.41 10.87 -0.41
C GLU A 90 1.08 11.29 1.02
N LEU A 91 1.93 12.12 1.61
CA LEU A 91 1.71 12.71 2.92
C LEU A 91 1.64 14.24 2.75
N TYR A 92 0.49 14.81 3.08
CA TYR A 92 0.23 16.23 2.99
C TYR A 92 -0.13 16.81 4.36
N TYR A 93 0.41 17.99 4.66
CA TYR A 93 0.03 18.82 5.81
C TYR A 93 0.23 20.31 5.48
N GLY A 94 -0.53 21.19 6.13
CA GLY A 94 -0.50 22.63 5.88
C GLY A 94 -1.80 23.33 6.24
N GLU A 95 -2.36 24.08 5.29
CA GLU A 95 -3.59 24.87 5.48
C GLU A 95 -4.88 24.03 5.42
N MET A 96 -4.83 22.83 4.81
CA MET A 96 -5.92 21.84 4.83
C MET A 96 -5.64 20.72 5.84
N PRO A 97 -6.67 19.96 6.27
CA PRO A 97 -6.46 18.82 7.15
C PRO A 97 -5.44 17.84 6.58
N GLU A 98 -4.72 17.19 7.49
CA GLU A 98 -3.68 16.26 7.09
C GLU A 98 -4.28 15.11 6.27
N TYR A 99 -3.52 14.72 5.25
CA TYR A 99 -3.91 13.66 4.34
C TYR A 99 -2.73 12.72 4.19
N CYS A 100 -2.99 11.42 4.37
CA CYS A 100 -2.02 10.38 4.08
C CYS A 100 -2.68 9.31 3.24
N ALA A 101 -2.09 9.00 2.09
CA ALA A 101 -2.57 7.94 1.22
C ALA A 101 -1.44 7.04 0.74
N VAL A 102 -1.73 5.76 0.66
CA VAL A 102 -0.83 4.71 0.18
C VAL A 102 -1.41 4.13 -1.09
N THR A 103 -0.70 4.30 -2.20
CA THR A 103 -1.12 3.83 -3.53
C THR A 103 -0.25 2.66 -3.97
N SER A 104 -0.85 1.66 -4.62
CA SER A 104 -0.12 0.58 -5.26
C SER A 104 -0.70 0.26 -6.63
N GLY A 105 0.17 0.23 -7.64
CA GLY A 105 -0.13 -0.28 -8.98
C GLY A 105 -0.01 -1.80 -9.11
N HIS A 106 0.33 -2.49 -8.02
CA HIS A 106 0.59 -3.93 -8.00
C HIS A 106 -0.42 -4.70 -7.15
N MET A 107 -1.40 -4.01 -6.57
CA MET A 107 -2.38 -4.56 -5.66
C MET A 107 -3.74 -3.91 -5.88
N GLY A 108 -4.74 -4.74 -6.17
CA GLY A 108 -6.13 -4.35 -6.32
C GLY A 108 -6.85 -4.00 -5.01
N VAL A 109 -8.06 -3.49 -5.13
CA VAL A 109 -8.91 -3.06 -4.01
C VAL A 109 -9.19 -4.20 -3.03
N ALA A 110 -9.47 -5.41 -3.53
CA ALA A 110 -9.78 -6.54 -2.67
C ALA A 110 -8.59 -6.94 -1.77
N ALA A 111 -7.38 -6.94 -2.33
CA ALA A 111 -6.16 -7.26 -1.60
C ALA A 111 -5.80 -6.14 -0.60
N ALA A 112 -5.92 -4.88 -1.01
CA ALA A 112 -5.72 -3.71 -0.14
C ALA A 112 -6.73 -3.66 1.02
N ALA A 113 -8.00 -4.07 0.78
CA ALA A 113 -8.99 -4.22 1.84
C ALA A 113 -8.57 -5.27 2.88
N GLY A 114 -7.96 -6.37 2.45
CA GLY A 114 -7.36 -7.37 3.34
C GLY A 114 -6.19 -6.83 4.16
N VAL A 115 -5.38 -5.91 3.62
CA VAL A 115 -4.37 -5.18 4.39
C VAL A 115 -5.03 -4.28 5.44
N LEU A 116 -6.03 -3.49 5.04
CA LEU A 116 -6.75 -2.59 5.93
C LEU A 116 -7.40 -3.35 7.10
N ASP A 117 -8.01 -4.50 6.82
CA ASP A 117 -8.65 -5.37 7.82
C ASP A 117 -7.67 -6.00 8.82
N ARG A 118 -6.39 -6.15 8.46
CA ARG A 118 -5.36 -6.60 9.41
C ARG A 118 -4.82 -5.45 10.26
N VAL A 119 -4.64 -4.28 9.65
CA VAL A 119 -3.98 -3.14 10.32
C VAL A 119 -4.94 -2.39 11.24
N MET A 120 -6.16 -2.09 10.78
CA MET A 120 -7.08 -1.20 11.51
C MET A 120 -7.51 -1.73 12.88
N PRO A 121 -7.92 -3.01 13.04
CA PRO A 121 -8.31 -3.51 14.36
C PRO A 121 -7.15 -3.46 15.38
N THR A 122 -5.91 -3.55 14.91
CA THR A 122 -4.71 -3.51 15.76
C THR A 122 -4.36 -2.08 16.18
N LEU A 123 -4.42 -1.12 15.26
CA LEU A 123 -4.00 0.27 15.52
C LEU A 123 -5.13 1.18 16.00
N ARG A 124 -6.38 0.86 15.67
CA ARG A 124 -7.58 1.67 15.90
C ARG A 124 -8.78 0.77 16.23
N PRO A 125 -8.75 0.03 17.35
CA PRO A 125 -9.78 -0.97 17.69
C PRO A 125 -11.20 -0.40 17.85
N GLY A 126 -11.34 0.91 18.08
CA GLY A 126 -12.64 1.58 18.21
C GLY A 126 -13.30 1.97 16.87
N TYR A 127 -12.61 1.82 15.74
CA TYR A 127 -13.16 2.26 14.45
C TYR A 127 -14.20 1.28 13.92
N ALA A 128 -15.30 1.80 13.40
CA ALA A 128 -16.38 1.03 12.84
C ALA A 128 -16.11 0.68 11.37
N ARG A 129 -16.04 -0.61 11.07
CA ARG A 129 -15.88 -1.11 9.70
C ARG A 129 -17.18 -0.95 8.89
N LYS A 130 -17.07 -0.41 7.68
CA LYS A 130 -18.14 -0.26 6.69
C LYS A 130 -17.70 -0.87 5.35
N VAL A 131 -18.67 -1.38 4.59
CA VAL A 131 -18.43 -1.99 3.28
C VAL A 131 -19.38 -1.37 2.27
N THR A 132 -18.82 -0.98 1.13
CA THR A 132 -19.58 -0.60 -0.06
C THR A 132 -19.35 -1.63 -1.14
N THR A 133 -20.41 -2.05 -1.82
CA THR A 133 -20.32 -2.96 -2.97
C THR A 133 -20.49 -2.16 -4.25
N GLY A 134 -19.51 -2.29 -5.14
CA GLY A 134 -19.51 -1.70 -6.48
C GLY A 134 -20.47 -2.37 -7.45
N PRO A 135 -20.69 -1.79 -8.64
CA PRO A 135 -21.53 -2.37 -9.68
C PRO A 135 -20.97 -3.69 -10.25
N ASP A 136 -19.65 -3.88 -10.18
CA ASP A 136 -18.93 -5.09 -10.58
C ASP A 136 -18.89 -6.16 -9.47
N GLY A 137 -19.49 -5.88 -8.31
CA GLY A 137 -19.45 -6.73 -7.12
C GLY A 137 -18.22 -6.54 -6.23
N THR A 138 -17.32 -5.61 -6.57
CA THR A 138 -16.13 -5.30 -5.76
C THR A 138 -16.52 -4.75 -4.39
N ARG A 139 -15.77 -5.12 -3.35
CA ARG A 139 -16.04 -4.71 -1.97
C ARG A 139 -14.98 -3.74 -1.47
N CYS A 140 -15.33 -2.46 -1.42
CA CYS A 140 -14.49 -1.43 -0.82
C CYS A 140 -14.77 -1.35 0.68
N VAL A 141 -13.71 -1.27 1.47
CA VAL A 141 -13.78 -1.24 2.92
C VAL A 141 -13.31 0.11 3.41
N ARG A 142 -14.00 0.63 4.42
CA ARG A 142 -13.53 1.78 5.18
C ARG A 142 -13.81 1.61 6.66
N TYR A 143 -12.99 2.24 7.47
CA TYR A 143 -13.07 2.29 8.92
C TYR A 143 -13.32 3.74 9.32
N GLU A 144 -14.35 3.95 10.12
CA GLU A 144 -14.80 5.28 10.52
C GLU A 144 -14.66 5.43 12.04
N ASP A 145 -14.14 6.57 12.49
CA ASP A 145 -14.13 6.91 13.92
C ASP A 145 -15.55 7.30 14.37
N PRO A 146 -16.23 6.51 15.22
CA PRO A 146 -17.57 6.85 15.67
C PRO A 146 -17.59 7.98 16.72
N THR A 147 -16.43 8.36 17.27
CA THR A 147 -16.30 9.34 18.35
C THR A 147 -15.88 10.72 17.87
N SER A 148 -15.33 10.81 16.65
CA SER A 148 -14.88 12.07 16.07
C SER A 148 -16.06 12.89 15.52
N PRO A 149 -16.29 14.14 15.98
CA PRO A 149 -17.39 14.99 15.48
C PRO A 149 -17.26 15.34 13.99
N ILE A 150 -16.02 15.54 13.52
CA ILE A 150 -15.70 15.77 12.11
C ILE A 150 -15.61 14.46 11.32
N GLY A 151 -15.45 13.32 11.99
CA GLY A 151 -15.38 11.99 11.37
C GLY A 151 -14.05 11.75 10.66
N HIS A 152 -13.23 10.88 11.23
CA HIS A 152 -12.03 10.37 10.54
C HIS A 152 -12.37 9.09 9.79
N VAL A 153 -11.86 8.94 8.57
CA VAL A 153 -12.09 7.79 7.70
C VAL A 153 -10.77 7.26 7.17
N VAL A 154 -10.57 5.95 7.31
CA VAL A 154 -9.50 5.22 6.64
C VAL A 154 -10.14 4.22 5.68
N GLY A 155 -9.93 4.35 4.38
CA GLY A 155 -10.64 3.55 3.39
C GLY A 155 -9.80 3.11 2.22
N VAL A 156 -10.32 2.16 1.45
CA VAL A 156 -9.72 1.67 0.20
C VAL A 156 -10.59 2.07 -0.99
N LEU A 157 -9.95 2.63 -2.00
CA LEU A 157 -10.51 2.90 -3.33
C LEU A 157 -9.56 2.34 -4.41
N PRO A 158 -10.01 2.19 -5.67
CA PRO A 158 -9.09 1.95 -6.77
C PRO A 158 -8.07 3.09 -6.88
N GLY A 159 -6.90 2.79 -7.44
CA GLY A 159 -5.91 3.82 -7.77
C GLY A 159 -6.42 4.74 -8.90
N GLY A 160 -5.89 5.96 -8.95
CA GLY A 160 -6.27 7.00 -9.91
C GLY A 160 -7.43 7.90 -9.44
N ASP A 161 -8.07 8.59 -10.37
CA ASP A 161 -9.11 9.61 -10.09
C ASP A 161 -10.52 9.03 -9.91
N SER A 162 -10.68 7.71 -10.04
CA SER A 162 -11.99 7.07 -9.83
C SER A 162 -12.30 6.95 -8.35
N ASN A 163 -13.43 7.50 -7.93
CA ASN A 163 -14.00 7.29 -6.59
C ASN A 163 -15.07 6.19 -6.59
N GLU A 164 -15.30 5.53 -7.72
CA GLU A 164 -16.21 4.40 -7.81
C GLU A 164 -15.55 3.16 -7.21
N CYS A 165 -16.31 2.39 -6.44
CA CYS A 165 -15.82 1.13 -5.92
C CYS A 165 -15.75 0.09 -7.06
N THR A 166 -14.56 -0.11 -7.62
CA THR A 166 -14.34 -1.03 -8.75
C THR A 166 -12.98 -1.71 -8.60
N GLU A 167 -12.84 -2.93 -9.09
CA GLU A 167 -11.55 -3.63 -9.11
C GLU A 167 -10.84 -3.38 -10.45
N ASN A 168 -9.68 -2.72 -10.40
CA ASN A 168 -8.87 -2.41 -11.58
C ASN A 168 -7.41 -2.87 -11.46
N GLY A 169 -7.09 -3.69 -10.46
CA GLY A 169 -5.72 -4.16 -10.20
C GLY A 169 -4.82 -3.14 -9.50
N THR A 170 -5.35 -1.97 -9.14
CA THR A 170 -4.66 -0.93 -8.39
C THR A 170 -5.47 -0.54 -7.16
N SER A 171 -4.83 0.12 -6.20
CA SER A 171 -5.50 0.56 -4.98
C SER A 171 -4.89 1.84 -4.42
N ARG A 172 -5.71 2.57 -3.68
CA ARG A 172 -5.33 3.69 -2.83
C ARG A 172 -6.00 3.52 -1.48
N ILE A 173 -5.20 3.31 -0.44
CA ILE A 173 -5.65 3.38 0.94
C ILE A 173 -5.47 4.83 1.41
N TYR A 174 -6.53 5.51 1.80
CA TYR A 174 -6.49 6.90 2.26
C TYR A 174 -6.84 7.00 3.74
N SER A 175 -6.30 8.01 4.41
CA SER A 175 -6.63 8.44 5.77
C SER A 175 -6.96 9.93 5.71
N SER A 176 -8.21 10.30 6.01
CA SER A 176 -8.67 11.69 5.92
C SER A 176 -9.79 12.02 6.91
N TYR A 177 -9.89 13.29 7.26
CA TYR A 177 -11.03 13.84 8.01
C TYR A 177 -12.11 14.33 7.04
N ARG A 178 -13.39 14.18 7.40
CA ARG A 178 -14.50 14.78 6.65
C ARG A 178 -14.58 16.25 7.04
N VAL A 179 -14.16 17.13 6.14
CA VAL A 179 -14.40 18.57 6.24
C VAL A 179 -15.75 18.95 5.66
#